data_AF-A0A7R9UAA7-F1
#
_entry.id   AF-A0A7R9UAA7-F1
#
_cell.length_a   1.000
_cell.length_b   1.000
_cell.length_c   1.000
_cell.angle_alpha   90.00
_cell.angle_beta   90.00
_cell.angle_gamma   90.00
#
_symmetry.space_group_name_H-M   'P 1'
#
loop_
_entity.id
_entity.type
_entity.pdbx_description
1 polymer ?
#
loop_
_entity_poly.entity_id
_entity_poly.type
_entity_poly.pdbx_seq_one_letter_code
_entity_poly.pdbx_strand_id
1 'polypeptide(L)'
;SPPPNITSSHSTKHRSSRAADLSMELQSASAVVQAAVDRSRAYVPLAQKAIEAELQVAGTDLPEAALKCDGKYVGKVRDVYRCEDVVVMVSTDRQSAFDRQLTRVPFKGQVLTGTSQWWFEQTTDIVPNDCVGFPHPNAKVGMKCTVFPVEFVMRGYITGSTNTSMWTHY
;
A
#
# COMPACT_ATOMS: atom_id res chain seq x y z
N SER A 1 2.21 -56.75 56.09
CA SER A 1 1.09 -56.57 55.15
C SER A 1 1.30 -55.28 54.37
N PRO A 2 1.31 -55.29 53.02
CA PRO A 2 1.43 -54.06 52.25
C PRO A 2 0.08 -53.31 52.17
N PRO A 3 0.07 -51.98 51.93
CA PRO A 3 -1.14 -51.16 51.86
C PRO A 3 -1.81 -51.22 50.47
N PRO A 4 -3.07 -50.75 50.34
CA PRO A 4 -3.94 -51.04 49.20
C PRO A 4 -3.67 -50.17 47.96
N ASN A 5 -4.02 -50.73 46.81
CA ASN A 5 -3.88 -50.14 45.48
C ASN A 5 -4.96 -49.08 45.26
N ILE A 6 -4.58 -47.80 45.10
CA ILE A 6 -5.49 -46.69 44.78
C ILE A 6 -5.34 -46.37 43.28
N THR A 7 -6.33 -46.76 42.48
CA THR A 7 -6.48 -46.29 41.10
C THR A 7 -7.06 -44.87 41.11
N SER A 8 -6.27 -43.86 40.77
CA SER A 8 -6.79 -42.51 40.49
C SER A 8 -7.09 -42.36 38.99
N SER A 9 -8.36 -42.34 38.63
CA SER A 9 -8.83 -41.89 37.31
C SER A 9 -8.59 -40.39 37.18
N HIS A 10 -7.53 -39.98 36.47
CA HIS A 10 -7.35 -38.58 36.10
C HIS A 10 -8.27 -38.24 34.93
N SER A 11 -9.17 -37.29 35.18
CA SER A 11 -10.11 -36.71 34.23
C SER A 11 -9.40 -35.94 33.12
N THR A 12 -9.32 -36.52 31.94
CA THR A 12 -8.78 -35.91 30.70
C THR A 12 -9.79 -35.00 30.00
N LYS A 13 -10.66 -34.28 30.72
CA LYS A 13 -11.76 -33.52 30.08
C LYS A 13 -11.47 -32.03 29.82
N HIS A 14 -10.39 -31.45 30.34
CA HIS A 14 -10.16 -30.00 30.21
C HIS A 14 -9.10 -29.54 29.19
N ARG A 15 -8.35 -30.46 28.56
CA ARG A 15 -7.31 -30.11 27.58
C ARG A 15 -7.79 -30.13 26.12
N SER A 16 -8.96 -30.74 25.88
CA SER A 16 -9.53 -30.98 24.54
C SER A 16 -10.18 -29.74 23.92
N SER A 17 -10.74 -28.82 24.72
CA SER A 17 -11.48 -27.66 24.19
C SER A 17 -10.55 -26.60 23.62
N ARG A 18 -9.41 -26.33 24.27
CA ARG A 18 -8.45 -25.30 23.85
C ARG A 18 -7.72 -25.65 22.55
N ALA A 19 -7.49 -26.94 22.28
CA ALA A 19 -6.88 -27.39 21.04
C ALA A 19 -7.87 -27.36 19.86
N ALA A 20 -9.15 -27.67 20.11
CA ALA A 20 -10.21 -27.54 19.12
C ALA A 20 -10.49 -26.07 18.76
N ASP A 21 -10.48 -25.17 19.74
CA ASP A 21 -10.60 -23.72 19.53
C ASP A 21 -9.41 -23.16 18.72
N LEU A 22 -8.16 -23.56 19.04
CA LEU A 22 -6.98 -23.20 18.25
C LEU A 22 -7.01 -23.78 16.82
N SER A 23 -7.52 -25.01 16.64
CA SER A 23 -7.69 -25.61 15.31
C SER A 23 -8.77 -24.91 14.49
N MET A 24 -9.85 -24.43 15.10
CA MET A 24 -10.88 -23.63 14.43
C MET A 24 -10.39 -22.22 14.06
N GLU A 25 -9.57 -21.57 14.90
CA GLU A 25 -8.93 -20.28 14.58
C GLU A 25 -7.85 -20.41 13.47
N LEU A 26 -7.10 -21.52 13.44
CA LEU A 26 -6.17 -21.83 12.34
C LEU A 26 -6.88 -22.20 11.03
N GLN A 27 -8.06 -22.82 11.10
CA GLN A 27 -8.87 -23.17 9.92
C GLN A 27 -9.57 -21.95 9.30
N SER A 28 -10.01 -20.99 10.10
CA SER A 28 -10.58 -19.74 9.57
C SER A 28 -9.52 -18.83 8.93
N ALA A 29 -8.30 -18.81 9.48
CA ALA A 29 -7.13 -18.24 8.81
C ALA A 29 -6.82 -18.93 7.47
N SER A 30 -7.01 -20.26 7.38
CA SER A 30 -6.76 -21.05 6.16
C SER A 30 -7.68 -20.67 5.00
N ALA A 31 -8.96 -20.37 5.23
CA ALA A 31 -9.89 -20.03 4.14
C ALA A 31 -9.60 -18.65 3.54
N VAL A 32 -9.30 -17.65 4.39
CA VAL A 32 -8.93 -16.30 3.95
C VAL A 32 -7.60 -16.31 3.20
N VAL A 33 -6.62 -17.05 3.73
CA VAL A 33 -5.31 -17.23 3.07
C VAL A 33 -5.48 -17.96 1.75
N GLN A 34 -6.27 -19.03 1.71
CA GLN A 34 -6.53 -19.77 0.47
C GLN A 34 -7.21 -18.89 -0.58
N ALA A 35 -8.22 -18.12 -0.18
CA ALA A 35 -8.88 -17.17 -1.08
C ALA A 35 -7.91 -16.08 -1.58
N ALA A 36 -6.98 -15.61 -0.74
CA ALA A 36 -5.95 -14.66 -1.16
C ALA A 36 -4.95 -15.28 -2.14
N VAL A 37 -4.55 -16.54 -1.92
CA VAL A 37 -3.68 -17.31 -2.81
C VAL A 37 -4.36 -17.54 -4.16
N ASP A 38 -5.64 -17.93 -4.16
CA ASP A 38 -6.38 -18.19 -5.39
C ASP A 38 -6.60 -16.91 -6.20
N ARG A 39 -6.93 -15.79 -5.53
CA ARG A 39 -6.93 -14.46 -6.16
C ARG A 39 -5.56 -14.14 -6.76
N SER A 40 -4.49 -14.35 -6.02
CA SER A 40 -3.12 -14.09 -6.49
C SER A 40 -2.79 -14.92 -7.73
N ARG A 41 -3.13 -16.22 -7.75
CA ARG A 41 -2.96 -17.10 -8.92
C ARG A 41 -3.72 -16.59 -10.15
N ALA A 42 -4.90 -16.00 -9.97
CA ALA A 42 -5.66 -15.43 -11.08
C ALA A 42 -5.00 -14.16 -11.66
N TYR A 43 -4.32 -13.35 -10.84
CA TYR A 43 -3.68 -12.12 -11.29
C TYR A 43 -2.29 -12.31 -11.88
N VAL A 44 -1.54 -13.35 -11.49
CA VAL A 44 -0.16 -13.57 -11.95
C VAL A 44 -0.06 -13.60 -13.49
N PRO A 45 -0.89 -14.35 -14.23
CA PRO A 45 -0.82 -14.36 -15.70
C PRO A 45 -1.12 -12.99 -16.33
N LEU A 46 -2.04 -12.22 -15.72
CA LEU A 46 -2.39 -10.87 -16.19
C LEU A 46 -1.23 -9.89 -15.99
N ALA A 47 -0.59 -9.95 -14.82
CA ALA A 47 0.59 -9.16 -14.51
C ALA A 47 1.75 -9.51 -15.44
N GLN A 48 1.98 -10.80 -15.67
CA GLN A 48 3.03 -11.27 -16.57
C GLN A 48 2.79 -10.80 -18.01
N LYS A 49 1.56 -10.92 -18.52
CA LYS A 49 1.19 -10.39 -19.84
C LYS A 49 1.42 -8.88 -19.94
N ALA A 50 1.11 -8.11 -18.90
CA ALA A 50 1.34 -6.67 -18.88
C ALA A 50 2.83 -6.31 -18.86
N ILE A 51 3.66 -7.13 -18.21
CA ILE A 51 5.13 -6.99 -18.23
C ILE A 51 5.67 -7.30 -19.62
N GLU A 52 5.26 -8.43 -20.21
CA GLU A 52 5.69 -8.85 -21.55
C GLU A 52 5.28 -7.86 -22.64
N ALA A 53 4.13 -7.19 -22.47
CA ALA A 53 3.65 -6.14 -23.35
C ALA A 53 4.19 -4.74 -23.00
N GLU A 54 5.10 -4.62 -22.03
CA GLU A 54 5.72 -3.36 -21.59
C GLU A 54 4.72 -2.24 -21.23
N LEU A 55 3.55 -2.60 -20.70
CA LEU A 55 2.48 -1.63 -20.36
C LEU A 55 2.80 -0.79 -19.11
N GLN A 56 3.98 -0.97 -18.52
CA GLN A 56 4.38 -0.32 -17.29
C GLN A 56 4.82 1.12 -17.54
N VAL A 57 4.31 2.06 -16.74
CA VAL A 57 4.77 3.45 -16.81
C VAL A 57 6.05 3.59 -15.98
N ALA A 58 7.21 3.48 -16.61
CA ALA A 58 8.52 3.61 -15.96
C ALA A 58 8.96 5.07 -15.73
N GLY A 59 8.36 6.00 -16.47
CA GLY A 59 8.68 7.42 -16.51
C GLY A 59 7.92 8.05 -17.68
N THR A 60 7.89 9.37 -17.73
CA THR A 60 7.16 10.10 -18.78
C THR A 60 8.06 11.07 -19.53
N ASP A 61 7.80 11.26 -20.82
CA ASP A 61 8.46 12.29 -21.62
C ASP A 61 7.40 13.20 -22.26
N LEU A 62 6.55 13.77 -21.40
CA LEU A 62 5.52 14.70 -21.85
C LEU A 62 6.18 16.01 -22.33
N PRO A 63 5.75 16.55 -23.48
CA PRO A 63 6.30 17.78 -24.02
C PRO A 63 5.99 18.96 -23.11
N GLU A 64 7.01 19.47 -22.41
CA GLU A 64 6.89 20.56 -21.42
C GLU A 64 6.25 21.82 -22.05
N ALA A 65 6.62 22.14 -23.29
CA ALA A 65 6.04 23.27 -24.04
C ALA A 65 4.53 23.11 -24.28
N ALA A 66 4.04 21.90 -24.51
CA ALA A 66 2.61 21.65 -24.70
C ALA A 66 1.83 21.74 -23.38
N LEU A 67 2.48 21.39 -22.27
CA LEU A 67 1.91 21.52 -20.94
C LEU A 67 2.07 22.93 -20.34
N LYS A 68 2.83 23.82 -21.00
CA LYS A 68 3.24 25.14 -20.49
C LYS A 68 3.94 25.02 -19.12
N CYS A 69 4.89 24.09 -19.05
CA CYS A 69 5.65 23.83 -17.84
C CYS A 69 7.13 24.18 -18.03
N ASP A 70 7.77 24.62 -16.96
CA ASP A 70 9.15 25.16 -16.97
C ASP A 70 10.19 24.12 -16.58
N GLY A 71 9.75 22.89 -16.31
CA GLY A 71 10.64 21.78 -16.09
C GLY A 71 10.00 20.57 -15.42
N LYS A 72 10.71 19.46 -15.55
CA LYS A 72 10.38 18.17 -14.94
C LYS A 72 11.29 17.84 -13.76
N TYR A 73 10.71 17.27 -12.71
CA TYR A 73 11.41 16.61 -11.62
C TYR A 73 11.05 15.13 -11.57
N VAL A 74 12.06 14.26 -11.59
CA VAL A 74 11.89 12.81 -11.47
C VAL A 74 12.09 12.40 -10.03
N GLY A 75 10.98 12.11 -9.34
CA GLY A 75 11.01 11.52 -8.00
C GLY A 75 11.12 10.00 -8.02
N LYS A 76 11.23 9.39 -6.85
CA LYS A 76 11.32 7.92 -6.70
C LYS A 76 10.17 7.18 -7.39
N VAL A 77 8.95 7.70 -7.24
CA VAL A 77 7.71 7.04 -7.73
C VAL A 77 6.81 7.92 -8.59
N ARG A 78 7.11 9.22 -8.74
CA ARG A 78 6.35 10.16 -9.56
C ARG A 78 7.27 11.01 -10.42
N ASP A 79 6.81 11.35 -11.61
CA ASP A 79 7.37 12.42 -12.42
C ASP A 79 6.49 13.66 -12.22
N VAL A 80 7.10 14.82 -11.92
CA VAL A 80 6.39 16.06 -11.60
C VAL A 80 6.78 17.13 -12.59
N TYR A 81 5.81 17.66 -13.32
CA TYR A 81 5.98 18.80 -14.22
C TYR A 81 5.54 20.07 -13.50
N ARG A 82 6.43 21.05 -13.42
CA ARG A 82 6.18 22.32 -12.75
C ARG A 82 5.74 23.35 -13.78
N CYS A 83 4.53 23.82 -13.65
CA CYS A 83 3.96 24.83 -14.53
C CYS A 83 3.80 26.14 -13.73
N GLU A 84 3.19 27.15 -14.33
CA GLU A 84 3.07 28.48 -13.73
C GLU A 84 2.34 28.42 -12.38
N ASP A 85 1.03 28.13 -12.42
CA ASP A 85 0.15 28.07 -11.24
C ASP A 85 -0.15 26.65 -10.74
N VAL A 86 0.19 25.65 -11.54
CA VAL A 86 -0.15 24.25 -11.28
C VAL A 86 1.07 23.34 -11.37
N VAL A 87 0.93 22.16 -10.79
CA VAL A 87 1.86 21.05 -10.90
C VAL A 87 1.13 19.83 -11.47
N VAL A 88 1.71 19.19 -12.48
CA VAL A 88 1.20 17.92 -13.03
C VAL A 88 2.03 16.79 -12.45
N MET A 89 1.40 15.91 -11.70
CA MET A 89 2.04 14.77 -11.04
C MET A 89 1.61 13.50 -11.74
N VAL A 90 2.56 12.77 -12.34
CA VAL A 90 2.32 11.46 -12.95
C VAL A 90 2.86 10.36 -12.04
N SER A 91 1.97 9.54 -11.49
CA SER A 91 2.30 8.34 -10.74
C SER A 91 2.79 7.24 -11.66
N THR A 92 4.00 6.79 -11.39
CA THR A 92 4.68 5.74 -12.17
C THR A 92 4.58 4.39 -11.48
N ASP A 93 4.90 3.34 -12.22
CA ASP A 93 4.92 1.96 -11.73
C ASP A 93 6.20 1.63 -10.95
N ARG A 94 7.17 2.54 -10.93
CA ARG A 94 8.45 2.41 -10.20
C ARG A 94 8.23 2.19 -8.71
N GLN A 95 8.75 1.09 -8.16
CA GLN A 95 8.72 0.76 -6.75
C GLN A 95 10.09 0.98 -6.12
N SER A 96 10.13 1.77 -5.05
CA SER A 96 11.33 1.94 -4.23
C SER A 96 11.07 1.52 -2.79
N ALA A 97 12.05 0.88 -2.16
CA ALA A 97 12.10 0.70 -0.72
C ALA A 97 13.56 0.63 -0.28
N PHE A 98 13.83 0.92 1.00
CA PHE A 98 15.20 0.95 1.56
C PHE A 98 16.16 1.82 0.72
N ASP A 99 15.66 2.96 0.25
CA ASP A 99 16.37 3.91 -0.61
C ASP A 99 16.92 3.35 -1.93
N ARG A 100 16.39 2.22 -2.40
CA ARG A 100 16.74 1.61 -3.69
C ARG A 100 15.50 1.46 -4.58
N GLN A 101 15.71 1.60 -5.89
CA GLN A 101 14.71 1.18 -6.87
C GLN A 101 14.72 -0.34 -6.93
N LEU A 102 13.57 -0.97 -6.68
CA LEU A 102 13.45 -2.43 -6.58
C LEU A 102 12.92 -3.04 -7.87
N THR A 103 11.82 -2.51 -8.38
CA THR A 103 11.10 -3.08 -9.51
C THR A 103 10.08 -2.09 -10.08
N ARG A 104 9.35 -2.51 -11.12
CA ARG A 104 8.15 -1.85 -11.64
C ARG A 104 6.97 -2.78 -11.47
N VAL A 105 5.90 -2.30 -10.85
CA VAL A 105 4.68 -3.08 -10.63
C VAL A 105 3.63 -2.57 -11.62
N PRO A 106 3.18 -3.37 -12.61
CA PRO A 106 2.24 -2.90 -13.62
C PRO A 106 1.00 -2.25 -13.02
N PHE A 107 0.58 -1.12 -13.60
CA PHE A 107 -0.63 -0.38 -13.24
C PHE A 107 -0.69 0.16 -11.80
N LYS A 108 0.39 0.04 -11.03
CA LYS A 108 0.44 0.56 -9.66
C LYS A 108 0.19 2.07 -9.65
N GLY A 109 0.75 2.81 -10.61
CA GLY A 109 0.53 4.25 -10.72
C GLY A 109 -0.95 4.61 -10.83
N GLN A 110 -1.74 3.80 -11.56
CA GLN A 110 -3.18 4.00 -11.74
C GLN A 110 -3.94 3.76 -10.44
N VAL A 111 -3.63 2.64 -9.76
CA VAL A 111 -4.25 2.31 -8.48
C VAL A 111 -3.97 3.39 -7.44
N LEU A 112 -2.72 3.87 -7.34
CA LEU A 112 -2.34 4.91 -6.38
C LEU A 112 -2.99 6.26 -6.67
N THR A 113 -3.10 6.63 -7.96
CA THR A 113 -3.75 7.89 -8.35
C THR A 113 -5.27 7.81 -8.10
N GLY A 114 -5.95 6.72 -8.46
CA GLY A 114 -7.36 6.54 -8.17
C GLY A 114 -7.67 6.48 -6.67
N THR A 115 -6.81 5.84 -5.88
CA THR A 115 -6.90 5.86 -4.41
C THR A 115 -6.77 7.29 -3.88
N SER A 116 -5.82 8.06 -4.42
CA SER A 116 -5.63 9.46 -4.04
C SER A 116 -6.85 10.30 -4.37
N GLN A 117 -7.42 10.13 -5.57
CA GLN A 117 -8.64 10.82 -6.00
C GLN A 117 -9.77 10.59 -5.01
N TRP A 118 -10.05 9.32 -4.68
CA TRP A 118 -11.10 8.98 -3.72
C TRP A 118 -10.91 9.69 -2.37
N TRP A 119 -9.69 9.70 -1.83
CA TRP A 119 -9.41 10.38 -0.56
C TRP A 119 -9.54 11.91 -0.62
N PHE A 120 -9.13 12.54 -1.72
CA PHE A 120 -9.35 13.97 -1.90
C PHE A 120 -10.84 14.30 -1.92
N GLU A 121 -11.66 13.49 -2.60
CA GLU A 121 -13.12 13.64 -2.59
C GLU A 121 -13.70 13.48 -1.16
N GLN A 122 -13.29 12.46 -0.41
CA GLN A 122 -13.78 12.21 0.95
C GLN A 122 -13.40 13.27 1.99
N THR A 123 -12.41 14.12 1.70
CA THR A 123 -11.89 15.11 2.67
C THR A 123 -12.14 16.56 2.26
N THR A 124 -12.90 16.77 1.18
CA THR A 124 -13.15 18.09 0.61
C THR A 124 -13.88 19.03 1.58
N ASP A 125 -14.73 18.49 2.45
CA ASP A 125 -15.49 19.23 3.47
C ASP A 125 -14.68 19.54 4.74
N ILE A 126 -13.52 18.90 4.93
CA ILE A 126 -12.72 19.03 6.16
C ILE A 126 -11.70 20.17 6.03
N VAL A 127 -10.95 20.21 4.92
CA VAL A 127 -9.88 21.18 4.72
C VAL A 127 -9.67 21.45 3.22
N PRO A 128 -9.38 22.69 2.82
CA PRO A 128 -8.95 22.98 1.45
C PRO A 128 -7.74 22.14 1.08
N ASN A 129 -7.76 21.56 -0.11
CA ASN A 129 -6.67 20.75 -0.63
C ASN A 129 -6.16 21.30 -1.97
N ASP A 130 -4.98 20.83 -2.40
CA ASP A 130 -4.33 21.29 -3.63
C ASP A 130 -4.94 20.68 -4.90
N CYS A 131 -5.90 19.76 -4.81
CA CYS A 131 -6.35 18.98 -5.95
C CYS A 131 -7.20 19.81 -6.91
N VAL A 132 -6.74 19.93 -8.16
CA VAL A 132 -7.50 20.57 -9.26
C VAL A 132 -8.25 19.51 -10.07
N GLY A 133 -7.65 18.33 -10.29
CA GLY A 133 -8.33 17.23 -10.98
C GLY A 133 -7.41 16.09 -11.42
N PHE A 134 -8.00 15.10 -12.09
CA PHE A 134 -7.35 13.85 -12.52
C PHE A 134 -7.59 13.60 -14.02
N PRO A 135 -6.84 14.25 -14.92
CA PRO A 135 -7.08 14.17 -16.37
C PRO A 135 -6.72 12.81 -16.99
N HIS A 136 -6.03 11.95 -16.26
CA HIS A 136 -5.60 10.63 -16.72
C HIS A 136 -5.50 9.67 -15.52
N PRO A 137 -5.71 8.35 -15.68
CA PRO A 137 -5.59 7.38 -14.58
C PRO A 137 -4.27 7.44 -13.81
N ASN A 138 -3.17 7.85 -14.44
CA ASN A 138 -1.87 8.05 -13.79
C ASN A 138 -1.59 9.50 -13.34
N ALA A 139 -2.40 10.49 -13.73
CA ALA A 139 -2.06 11.90 -13.55
C ALA A 139 -3.03 12.65 -12.62
N LYS A 140 -2.45 13.43 -11.71
CA LYS A 140 -3.14 14.46 -10.92
C LYS A 140 -2.62 15.84 -11.33
N VAL A 141 -3.51 16.81 -11.47
CA VAL A 141 -3.18 18.24 -11.49
C VAL A 141 -3.46 18.81 -10.11
N GLY A 142 -2.48 19.51 -9.54
CA GLY A 142 -2.62 20.21 -8.27
C GLY A 142 -2.20 21.68 -8.38
N MET A 143 -2.70 22.51 -7.49
CA MET A 143 -2.22 23.88 -7.33
C MET A 143 -0.77 23.86 -6.87
N LYS A 144 0.03 24.80 -7.38
CA LYS A 144 1.40 24.98 -6.92
C LYS A 144 1.38 25.55 -5.51
N CYS A 145 1.97 24.82 -4.56
CA CYS A 145 2.04 25.21 -3.16
C CYS A 145 3.48 25.29 -2.68
N THR A 146 3.75 26.20 -1.74
CA THR A 146 5.00 26.18 -0.98
C THR A 146 4.94 25.06 0.04
N VAL A 147 5.81 24.06 -0.11
CA VAL A 147 5.85 22.92 0.81
C VAL A 147 6.35 23.37 2.18
N PHE A 148 5.54 23.14 3.22
CA PHE A 148 6.02 23.21 4.60
C PHE A 148 6.86 21.95 4.88
N PRO A 149 8.16 22.08 5.24
CA PRO A 149 9.10 20.95 5.25
C PRO A 149 8.95 20.08 6.51
N VAL A 150 7.72 19.66 6.81
CA VAL A 150 7.34 18.80 7.93
C VAL A 150 6.43 17.70 7.42
N GLU A 151 6.71 16.46 7.80
CA GLU A 151 5.84 15.31 7.53
C GLU A 151 4.93 15.05 8.73
N PHE A 152 3.60 15.08 8.51
CA PHE A 152 2.62 14.74 9.53
C PHE A 152 2.29 13.24 9.45
N VAL A 153 2.63 12.49 10.51
CA VAL A 153 2.37 11.05 10.62
C VAL A 153 1.35 10.79 11.71
N MET A 154 0.16 10.35 11.33
CA MET A 154 -0.89 9.92 12.27
C MET A 154 -0.84 8.41 12.48
N ARG A 155 -0.86 7.95 13.75
CA ARG A 155 -0.81 6.52 14.11
C ARG A 155 -2.02 6.14 14.95
N GLY A 156 -2.88 5.27 14.41
CA GLY A 156 -3.98 4.65 15.18
C GLY A 156 -3.54 3.47 16.05
N TYR A 157 -2.38 2.87 15.74
CA TYR A 157 -1.79 1.74 16.47
C TYR A 157 -0.27 1.89 16.57
N ILE A 158 0.33 1.34 17.62
CA ILE A 158 1.79 1.36 17.83
C ILE A 158 2.43 0.24 17.00
N THR A 159 2.83 0.56 15.76
CA THR A 159 3.45 -0.40 14.85
C THR A 159 4.58 0.25 14.02
N GLY A 160 5.38 -0.61 13.36
CA GLY A 160 6.47 -0.23 12.47
C GLY A 160 7.80 -0.84 12.89
N SER A 161 8.76 -0.87 11.96
CA SER A 161 10.10 -1.46 12.17
C SER A 161 11.24 -0.46 11.92
N THR A 162 10.93 0.76 11.50
CA THR A 162 11.92 1.81 11.26
C THR A 162 12.24 2.55 12.55
N ASN A 163 13.41 3.20 12.61
CA ASN A 163 13.78 4.07 13.72
C ASN A 163 12.87 5.30 13.89
N THR A 164 11.91 5.53 12.98
CA THR A 164 10.86 6.55 13.10
C THR A 164 9.52 5.96 13.57
N SER A 165 9.48 4.64 13.77
CA SER A 165 8.31 3.97 14.30
C SER A 165 8.19 4.24 15.79
N MET A 166 6.96 4.43 16.25
CA MET A 166 6.72 4.64 17.68
C MET A 166 7.09 3.39 18.48
N TRP A 167 7.02 2.20 17.88
CA TRP A 167 7.39 0.93 18.50
C TRP A 167 8.87 0.85 18.90
N THR A 168 9.79 1.52 18.19
CA THR A 168 11.23 1.48 18.52
C THR A 168 11.65 2.51 19.57
N HIS A 169 10.72 3.37 20.01
CA HIS A 169 10.99 4.48 20.95
C HIS A 169 10.33 4.34 22.32
N TYR A 170 9.57 3.26 22.53
CA TYR A 170 8.93 2.89 23.79
C TYR A 170 9.24 1.43 24.09
#